data_AF-A0ABD5SHP8-F1
#
_entry.id   AF-A0ABD5SHP8-F1
#
_cell.length_a   1.000
_cell.length_b   1.000
_cell.length_c   1.000
_cell.angle_alpha   90.00
_cell.angle_beta   90.00
_cell.angle_gamma   90.00
#
_symmetry.space_group_name_H-M   'P 1'
#
loop_
_entity.id
_entity.type
_entity.pdbx_description
1 polymer ?
#
loop_
_entity_poly.entity_id
_entity_poly.type
_entity_poly.pdbx_seq_one_letter_code
_entity_poly.pdbx_strand_id
1 'polypeptide(L)'
;MTDSLFTPFTLRDTEIRNRVMLSPMCQYSADDGMANDWHRVHLGTRAAGGAGLVMTEATAVEPRGRITPDCLGIWSDDHAEAIEPIVSFVRSQGATPGIQLAHAGRKASHAPPFEGGDALTPDDPEGWETISATDEPYPDDDPAATR
;
A
#
# COMPACT_ATOMS: atom_id res chain seq x y z
N MET A 1 -26.23 19.36 -13.36
CA MET A 1 -24.77 19.28 -13.26
C MET A 1 -24.43 18.61 -11.95
N THR A 2 -23.41 17.76 -11.92
CA THR A 2 -22.99 16.96 -10.76
C THR A 2 -22.30 17.84 -9.70
N ASP A 3 -23.07 18.70 -9.04
CA ASP A 3 -22.61 19.55 -7.93
C ASP A 3 -22.18 18.74 -6.68
N SER A 4 -22.41 17.42 -6.69
CA SER A 4 -21.99 16.54 -5.60
C SER A 4 -20.51 16.13 -5.65
N LEU A 5 -19.78 16.21 -6.77
CA LEU A 5 -18.41 15.69 -6.78
C LEU A 5 -17.45 16.59 -6.01
N PHE A 6 -17.61 17.92 -6.14
CA PHE A 6 -16.69 18.91 -5.59
C PHE A 6 -17.16 19.59 -4.30
N THR A 7 -18.23 19.09 -3.70
CA THR A 7 -18.68 19.55 -2.38
C THR A 7 -18.01 18.73 -1.26
N PRO A 8 -17.76 19.33 -0.09
CA PRO A 8 -17.15 18.62 1.04
C PRO A 8 -17.98 17.43 1.53
N PHE A 9 -17.31 16.51 2.21
CA PHE A 9 -17.90 15.38 2.91
C PHE A 9 -17.20 15.17 4.26
N THR A 10 -18.00 15.00 5.32
CA THR A 10 -17.49 14.78 6.67
C THR A 10 -17.82 13.35 7.10
N LEU A 11 -16.80 12.65 7.60
CA LEU A 11 -16.95 11.34 8.23
C LEU A 11 -16.31 11.38 9.61
N ARG A 12 -17.13 11.18 10.66
CA ARG A 12 -16.73 11.44 12.05
C ARG A 12 -16.21 12.89 12.17
N ASP A 13 -15.02 13.07 12.72
CA ASP A 13 -14.39 14.39 12.91
C ASP A 13 -13.47 14.80 11.75
N THR A 14 -13.48 14.05 10.64
CA THR A 14 -12.63 14.31 9.47
C THR A 14 -13.45 14.92 8.34
N GLU A 15 -13.13 16.16 7.96
CA GLU A 15 -13.68 16.81 6.77
C GLU A 15 -12.77 16.58 5.56
N ILE A 16 -13.35 16.13 4.45
CA ILE A 16 -12.69 15.92 3.17
C ILE A 16 -13.19 16.98 2.19
N ARG A 17 -12.28 17.75 1.58
CA ARG A 17 -12.60 18.94 0.75
C ARG A 17 -13.48 18.67 -0.49
N ASN A 18 -13.51 17.43 -0.97
CA ASN A 18 -14.34 16.98 -2.10
C ASN A 18 -14.46 15.45 -2.09
N ARG A 19 -15.26 14.89 -3.00
CA ARG A 19 -15.52 13.44 -3.10
C ARG A 19 -14.60 12.71 -4.09
N VAL A 20 -13.48 13.32 -4.48
CA VAL A 20 -12.45 12.67 -5.31
C VAL A 20 -11.42 12.01 -4.39
N MET A 21 -11.24 10.71 -4.53
CA MET A 21 -10.31 9.92 -3.71
C MET A 21 -9.31 9.19 -4.60
N LEU A 22 -8.04 9.21 -4.21
CA LEU A 22 -7.04 8.26 -4.71
C LEU A 22 -7.23 6.92 -3.98
N SER A 23 -7.48 5.84 -4.73
CA SER A 23 -7.49 4.47 -4.20
C SER A 23 -6.08 4.03 -3.79
N PRO A 24 -5.96 3.08 -2.84
CA PRO A 24 -4.67 2.46 -2.53
C PRO A 24 -4.21 1.66 -3.76
N MET A 25 -3.08 2.03 -4.35
CA MET A 25 -2.52 1.38 -5.54
C MET A 25 -1.06 1.08 -5.29
N CYS A 26 -0.71 -0.20 -5.17
CA CYS A 26 0.67 -0.60 -4.90
C CYS A 26 1.63 -0.05 -5.94
N GLN A 27 2.73 0.53 -5.47
CA GLN A 27 3.77 1.06 -6.32
C GLN A 27 4.91 0.06 -6.55
N TYR A 28 5.08 -0.91 -5.64
CA TYR A 28 6.16 -1.90 -5.70
C TYR A 28 7.52 -1.20 -5.86
N SER A 29 7.81 -0.27 -4.93
CA SER A 29 8.96 0.63 -5.02
C SER A 29 9.59 0.90 -3.65
N ALA A 30 9.19 0.16 -2.62
CA ALA A 30 9.80 0.23 -1.29
C ALA A 30 11.07 -0.63 -1.25
N ASP A 31 12.02 -0.25 -0.40
CA ASP A 31 13.18 -1.09 -0.07
C ASP A 31 13.04 -1.54 1.38
N ASP A 32 12.97 -2.85 1.61
CA ASP A 32 12.62 -3.45 2.90
C ASP A 32 11.38 -2.82 3.57
N GLY A 33 10.35 -2.51 2.78
CA GLY A 33 9.13 -1.85 3.30
C GLY A 33 9.25 -0.34 3.53
N MET A 34 10.44 0.26 3.40
CA MET A 34 10.65 1.68 3.67
C MET A 34 10.10 2.57 2.56
N ALA A 35 9.36 3.60 2.98
CA ALA A 35 8.97 4.67 2.08
C ALA A 35 10.19 5.49 1.63
N ASN A 36 10.12 6.05 0.43
CA ASN A 36 11.21 6.80 -0.19
C ASN A 36 10.65 7.91 -1.10
N ASP A 37 11.53 8.59 -1.84
CA ASP A 37 11.16 9.71 -2.69
C ASP A 37 10.15 9.36 -3.79
N TRP A 38 10.10 8.11 -4.25
CA TRP A 38 9.07 7.66 -5.19
C TRP A 38 7.67 7.86 -4.59
N HIS A 39 7.47 7.37 -3.37
CA HIS A 39 6.21 7.48 -2.65
C HIS A 39 5.85 8.95 -2.38
N ARG A 40 6.86 9.77 -2.03
CA ARG A 40 6.69 11.21 -1.81
C ARG A 40 6.18 11.91 -3.07
N VAL A 41 6.82 11.69 -4.21
CA VAL A 41 6.44 12.29 -5.50
C VAL A 41 5.07 11.75 -5.94
N HIS A 42 4.85 10.44 -5.83
CA HIS A 42 3.58 9.81 -6.23
C HIS A 42 2.40 10.37 -5.44
N LEU A 43 2.41 10.28 -4.11
CA LEU A 43 1.29 10.70 -3.27
C LEU A 43 1.15 12.22 -3.25
N GLY A 44 2.28 12.94 -3.22
CA GLY A 44 2.32 14.39 -3.25
C GLY A 44 1.69 14.99 -4.51
N THR A 45 1.96 14.42 -5.68
CA THR A 45 1.37 14.89 -6.94
C THR A 45 -0.16 14.71 -6.97
N ARG A 46 -0.70 13.64 -6.38
CA ARG A 46 -2.16 13.45 -6.27
C ARG A 46 -2.80 14.42 -5.28
N ALA A 47 -2.11 14.71 -4.18
CA ALA A 47 -2.55 15.71 -3.21
C ALA A 47 -2.59 17.11 -3.82
N ALA A 48 -1.51 17.51 -4.52
CA ALA A 48 -1.42 18.78 -5.23
C ALA A 48 -2.43 18.90 -6.39
N GLY A 49 -2.78 17.77 -7.02
CA GLY A 49 -3.77 17.69 -8.09
C GLY A 49 -5.23 17.93 -7.67
N GLY A 50 -5.51 18.10 -6.37
CA GLY A 50 -6.85 18.47 -5.89
C GLY A 50 -7.69 17.32 -5.31
N ALA A 51 -7.16 16.10 -5.19
CA ALA A 51 -7.86 14.99 -4.56
C ALA A 51 -8.27 15.35 -3.12
N GLY A 52 -9.48 15.00 -2.71
CA GLY A 52 -9.97 15.22 -1.35
C GLY A 52 -9.27 14.32 -0.34
N LEU A 53 -9.12 13.04 -0.68
CA LEU A 53 -8.41 12.03 0.10
C LEU A 53 -7.34 11.35 -0.75
N VAL A 54 -6.15 11.18 -0.17
CA VAL A 54 -5.04 10.45 -0.78
C VAL A 54 -4.73 9.25 0.10
N MET A 55 -5.05 8.04 -0.39
CA MET A 55 -4.80 6.80 0.32
C MET A 55 -3.46 6.21 -0.12
N THR A 56 -2.53 6.08 0.82
CA THR A 56 -1.30 5.30 0.67
C THR A 56 -1.66 3.84 0.37
N GLU A 57 -0.83 3.18 -0.44
CA GLU A 57 -1.02 1.79 -0.88
C GLU A 57 -1.14 0.78 0.26
N ALA A 58 -1.45 -0.48 -0.09
CA ALA A 58 -1.47 -1.59 0.85
C ALA A 58 -0.12 -1.69 1.57
N THR A 59 -0.12 -1.32 2.85
CA THR A 59 1.08 -1.21 3.67
C THR A 59 1.12 -2.38 4.65
N ALA A 60 2.13 -3.22 4.53
CA ALA A 60 2.23 -4.48 5.26
C ALA A 60 2.44 -4.25 6.76
N VAL A 61 1.65 -4.95 7.58
CA VAL A 61 1.73 -4.89 9.06
C VAL A 61 2.85 -5.76 9.64
N GLU A 62 3.45 -6.63 8.84
CA GLU A 62 4.62 -7.44 9.16
C GLU A 62 5.36 -7.84 7.87
N PRO A 63 6.66 -8.19 7.92
CA PRO A 63 7.46 -8.44 6.72
C PRO A 63 6.87 -9.50 5.77
N ARG A 64 6.41 -10.63 6.31
CA ARG A 64 5.79 -11.72 5.51
C ARG A 64 4.41 -11.38 4.97
N GLY A 65 3.80 -10.29 5.46
CA GLY A 65 2.49 -9.83 5.03
C GLY A 65 2.51 -8.99 3.75
N ARG A 66 3.70 -8.71 3.20
CA ARG A 66 3.88 -8.05 1.91
C ARG A 66 3.34 -8.90 0.77
N ILE A 67 2.93 -8.26 -0.34
CA ILE A 67 2.60 -8.99 -1.58
C ILE A 67 3.90 -9.34 -2.30
N THR A 68 4.77 -8.33 -2.50
CA THR A 68 6.06 -8.45 -3.18
C THR A 68 7.18 -7.94 -2.28
N PRO A 69 8.46 -8.24 -2.58
CA PRO A 69 9.60 -7.71 -1.81
C PRO A 69 9.54 -6.17 -1.65
N ASP A 70 9.11 -5.48 -2.70
CA ASP A 70 9.05 -4.01 -2.80
C ASP A 70 7.75 -3.37 -2.29
N CYS A 71 6.89 -4.12 -1.58
CA CYS A 71 5.70 -3.55 -0.94
C CYS A 71 6.07 -2.69 0.27
N LEU A 72 5.35 -1.58 0.43
CA LEU A 72 5.47 -0.69 1.59
C LEU A 72 5.12 -1.42 2.91
N GLY A 73 5.81 -1.08 3.99
CA GLY A 73 5.67 -1.65 5.33
C GLY A 73 5.39 -0.61 6.41
N ILE A 74 4.86 -1.06 7.56
CA ILE A 74 4.62 -0.24 8.77
C ILE A 74 4.79 -1.05 10.06
N TRP A 75 5.69 -2.03 10.07
CA TRP A 75 5.88 -2.95 11.19
C TRP A 75 6.92 -2.52 12.23
N SER A 76 7.57 -1.36 12.04
CA SER A 76 8.45 -0.74 13.03
C SER A 76 8.28 0.77 13.06
N ASP A 77 8.79 1.40 14.10
CA ASP A 77 8.79 2.87 14.23
C ASP A 77 9.58 3.53 13.08
N ASP A 78 10.68 2.93 12.63
CA ASP A 78 11.46 3.42 11.47
C ASP A 78 10.61 3.51 10.19
N HIS A 79 9.71 2.54 9.97
CA HIS A 79 8.78 2.58 8.83
C HIS A 79 7.78 3.73 8.95
N ALA A 80 7.30 4.01 10.17
CA ALA A 80 6.39 5.11 10.43
C ALA A 80 7.09 6.46 10.24
N GLU A 81 8.31 6.59 10.73
CA GLU A 81 9.17 7.77 10.55
C GLU A 81 9.44 8.03 9.06
N ALA A 82 9.68 6.99 8.26
CA ALA A 82 9.89 7.13 6.81
C ALA A 82 8.66 7.71 6.07
N ILE A 83 7.44 7.42 6.54
CA ILE A 83 6.18 7.87 5.92
C ILE A 83 5.74 9.27 6.42
N GLU A 84 6.13 9.68 7.62
CA GLU A 84 5.69 10.92 8.26
C GLU A 84 5.90 12.20 7.39
N PRO A 85 7.05 12.41 6.72
CA PRO A 85 7.24 13.57 5.85
C PRO A 85 6.26 13.61 4.67
N ILE A 86 5.86 12.44 4.16
CA ILE A 86 4.90 12.31 3.05
C ILE A 86 3.50 12.67 3.53
N VAL A 87 3.09 12.16 4.69
CA VAL A 87 1.80 12.51 5.33
C VAL A 87 1.69 14.01 5.57
N SER A 88 2.75 14.61 6.10
CA SER A 88 2.84 16.06 6.33
C SER A 88 2.71 16.84 5.02
N PHE A 89 3.38 16.37 3.95
CA PHE A 89 3.26 17.00 2.64
C PHE A 89 1.85 16.90 2.07
N VAL A 90 1.21 15.72 2.09
CA VAL A 90 -0.16 15.50 1.62
C VAL A 90 -1.15 16.45 2.33
N ARG A 91 -1.03 16.58 3.66
CA ARG A 91 -1.83 17.53 4.45
C ARG A 91 -1.62 18.97 4.02
N SER A 92 -0.37 19.38 3.80
CA SER A 92 -0.06 20.76 3.39
C SER A 92 -0.66 21.14 2.02
N GLN A 93 -0.99 20.15 1.17
CA GLN A 93 -1.68 20.37 -0.11
C GLN A 93 -3.21 20.39 0.03
N GLY A 94 -3.75 20.32 1.25
CA GLY A 94 -5.18 20.35 1.54
C GLY A 94 -5.92 19.03 1.29
N ALA A 95 -5.20 17.93 1.12
CA ALA A 95 -5.78 16.59 1.03
C ALA A 95 -5.74 15.88 2.38
N THR A 96 -6.72 15.01 2.64
CA THR A 96 -6.71 14.11 3.81
C THR A 96 -5.81 12.90 3.50
N PRO A 97 -4.73 12.65 4.26
CA PRO A 97 -3.96 11.42 4.12
C PRO A 97 -4.71 10.23 4.74
N GLY A 98 -4.70 9.09 4.05
CA GLY A 98 -5.17 7.81 4.57
C GLY A 98 -4.16 6.71 4.26
N ILE A 99 -4.29 5.56 4.93
CA ILE A 99 -3.42 4.39 4.72
C ILE A 99 -4.26 3.11 4.74
N GLN A 100 -3.94 2.15 3.87
CA GLN A 100 -4.52 0.82 3.91
C GLN A 100 -3.54 -0.14 4.60
N LEU A 101 -3.83 -0.53 5.84
CA LEU A 101 -3.08 -1.59 6.52
C LEU A 101 -3.45 -2.94 5.90
N ALA A 102 -2.44 -3.76 5.59
CA ALA A 102 -2.62 -4.99 4.84
C ALA A 102 -1.77 -6.16 5.35
N HIS A 103 -2.27 -7.36 5.07
CA HIS A 103 -1.51 -8.61 5.13
C HIS A 103 -1.98 -9.50 3.97
N ALA A 104 -1.07 -9.89 3.07
CA ALA A 104 -1.40 -10.59 1.84
C ALA A 104 -1.75 -12.08 2.03
N GLY A 105 -1.35 -12.68 3.16
CA GLY A 105 -1.66 -14.07 3.49
C GLY A 105 -1.03 -15.03 2.49
N ARG A 106 -1.77 -16.03 2.00
CA ARG A 106 -1.31 -16.93 0.92
C ARG A 106 -1.07 -16.26 -0.44
N LYS A 107 -1.39 -14.97 -0.59
CA LYS A 107 -1.04 -14.17 -1.78
C LYS A 107 0.22 -13.33 -1.58
N ALA A 108 0.93 -13.54 -0.48
CA ALA A 108 2.23 -12.96 -0.24
C ALA A 108 3.30 -13.63 -1.10
N SER A 109 4.50 -13.08 -1.08
CA SER A 109 5.67 -13.64 -1.76
C SER A 109 5.43 -13.88 -3.25
N HIS A 110 5.17 -12.81 -3.98
CA HIS A 110 5.09 -12.82 -5.44
C HIS A 110 6.05 -11.77 -6.02
N ALA A 111 6.51 -11.99 -7.23
CA ALA A 111 7.25 -10.98 -7.98
C ALA A 111 6.37 -9.75 -8.26
N PRO A 112 6.94 -8.56 -8.43
CA PRO A 112 6.20 -7.39 -8.91
C PRO A 112 5.48 -7.66 -10.23
N PRO A 113 4.31 -7.04 -10.48
CA PRO A 113 3.54 -7.30 -11.70
C PRO A 113 4.28 -7.01 -13.01
N PHE A 114 5.24 -6.09 -13.01
CA PHE A 114 6.06 -5.78 -14.18
C PHE A 114 7.18 -6.81 -14.42
N GLU A 115 7.42 -7.72 -13.48
CA GLU A 115 8.38 -8.83 -13.60
C GLU A 115 7.70 -10.19 -13.88
N GLY A 116 6.37 -10.22 -13.96
CA GLY A 116 5.60 -11.43 -14.28
C GLY A 116 4.51 -11.72 -13.25
N GLY A 117 4.72 -11.34 -11.99
CA GLY A 117 3.75 -11.60 -10.93
C GLY A 117 3.70 -13.06 -10.47
N ASP A 118 4.71 -13.86 -10.79
CA ASP A 118 4.81 -15.26 -10.38
C ASP A 118 5.02 -15.39 -8.87
N ALA A 119 4.60 -16.52 -8.29
CA ALA A 119 4.86 -16.80 -6.89
C ALA A 119 6.35 -17.04 -6.65
N LEU A 120 6.86 -16.54 -5.52
CA LEU A 120 8.21 -16.77 -5.04
C LEU A 120 8.16 -17.84 -3.95
N THR A 121 8.89 -18.92 -4.16
CA THR A 121 9.01 -20.01 -3.19
C THR A 121 10.01 -19.64 -2.09
N PRO A 122 9.98 -20.28 -0.91
CA PRO A 122 10.98 -20.02 0.14
C PRO A 122 12.43 -20.30 -0.25
N ASP A 123 12.66 -21.06 -1.34
CA ASP A 123 13.99 -21.33 -1.88
C ASP A 123 14.50 -20.19 -2.79
N ASP A 124 13.63 -19.28 -3.22
CA ASP A 124 14.00 -18.07 -3.95
C ASP A 124 14.68 -17.05 -3.02
N PRO A 125 15.71 -16.31 -3.47
CA PRO A 125 16.42 -15.35 -2.63
C PRO A 125 15.54 -14.26 -2.01
N GLU A 126 14.44 -13.93 -2.66
CA GLU A 126 13.47 -12.91 -2.25
C GLU A 126 12.13 -13.52 -1.79
N GLY A 127 12.03 -14.84 -1.78
CA GLY A 127 10.82 -15.56 -1.40
C GLY A 127 10.74 -15.84 0.11
N TRP A 128 9.53 -16.14 0.60
CA TRP A 128 9.30 -16.47 2.00
C TRP A 128 8.08 -17.38 2.18
N GLU A 129 8.04 -18.08 3.32
CA GLU A 129 6.88 -18.89 3.71
C GLU A 129 5.67 -18.01 4.00
N THR A 130 4.55 -18.31 3.34
CA THR A 130 3.30 -17.56 3.51
C THR A 130 2.43 -18.18 4.60
N ILE A 131 1.47 -17.41 5.13
CA ILE A 131 0.49 -17.91 6.11
C ILE A 131 -0.95 -17.74 5.65
N SER A 132 -1.80 -18.68 6.02
CA SER A 132 -3.20 -18.71 5.64
C SER A 132 -4.10 -19.31 6.73
N ALA A 133 -5.41 -19.26 6.50
CA ALA A 133 -6.37 -20.01 7.30
C ALA A 133 -6.50 -21.48 6.84
N THR A 134 -5.87 -21.83 5.73
CA THR A 134 -5.91 -23.15 5.07
C THR A 134 -4.58 -23.44 4.38
N ASP A 135 -4.20 -24.72 4.29
CA ASP A 135 -2.99 -25.17 3.58
C ASP A 135 -3.15 -25.16 2.05
N GLU A 136 -4.32 -24.75 1.52
CA GLU A 136 -4.55 -24.62 0.07
C GLU A 136 -3.75 -23.45 -0.53
N PRO A 137 -2.96 -23.68 -1.59
CA PRO A 137 -2.15 -22.65 -2.21
C PRO A 137 -2.99 -21.62 -2.99
N TYR A 138 -2.34 -20.54 -3.43
CA TYR A 138 -2.89 -19.57 -4.37
C TYR A 138 -1.77 -19.11 -5.33
N PRO A 139 -2.05 -18.91 -6.63
CA PRO A 139 -3.27 -19.28 -7.36
C PRO A 139 -3.37 -20.81 -7.57
N ASP A 140 -4.57 -21.34 -7.82
CA ASP A 140 -4.81 -22.79 -7.94
C ASP A 140 -3.74 -23.45 -8.85
N ASP A 141 -3.02 -24.44 -8.28
CA ASP A 141 -1.91 -25.24 -8.85
C ASP A 141 -0.45 -24.76 -8.64
N ASP A 142 -0.18 -23.61 -8.02
CA ASP A 142 1.21 -23.15 -7.76
C ASP A 142 1.73 -23.57 -6.36
N PRO A 143 2.83 -24.35 -6.24
CA PRO A 143 3.31 -24.89 -4.96
C PRO A 143 3.99 -23.88 -4.03
N ALA A 144 3.57 -22.62 -4.02
CA ALA A 144 4.05 -21.65 -3.03
C ALA A 144 3.72 -22.17 -1.63
N ALA A 145 4.77 -22.49 -0.85
CA ALA A 145 4.63 -23.07 0.48
C ALA A 145 3.76 -22.15 1.36
N THR A 146 2.56 -22.63 1.67
CA THR A 146 1.57 -21.96 2.51
C THR A 146 1.42 -22.76 3.79
N ARG A 147 1.60 -22.10 4.94
CA ARG A 147 1.39 -22.67 6.27
C ARG A 147 0.12 -22.16 6.93
#